data_AF-A0A562LVH3-F1
#
_entry.id   AF-A0A562LVH3-F1
#
_cell.length_a   1.000
_cell.length_b   1.000
_cell.length_c   1.000
_cell.angle_alpha   90.00
_cell.angle_beta   90.00
_cell.angle_gamma   90.00
#
_symmetry.space_group_name_H-M   'P 1'
#
loop_
_entity.id
_entity.type
_entity.pdbx_description
1 polymer ?
#
loop_
_entity_poly.entity_id
_entity_poly.type
_entity_poly.pdbx_seq_one_letter_code
_entity_poly.pdbx_strand_id
1 'polypeptide(L)' 'MGLIDTTGVIVVFAGLLALIMGYTFRQRRVGPVLIAAGVATMISVVVIYVLRTLS' A
#
# COMPACT_ATOMS: atom_id res chain seq x y z
N MET A 1 -7.46 -16.83 -12.42
CA MET A 1 -8.00 -16.22 -11.19
C MET A 1 -6.96 -16.16 -10.06
N GLY A 2 -6.15 -17.20 -9.79
CA GLY A 2 -5.24 -17.21 -8.63
C GLY A 2 -4.03 -16.25 -8.59
N LEU A 3 -3.49 -15.75 -9.72
CA LEU A 3 -2.33 -14.83 -9.66
C LEU A 3 -2.69 -13.42 -9.16
N ILE A 4 -3.92 -12.99 -9.38
CA ILE A 4 -4.34 -11.60 -9.16
C ILE A 4 -4.61 -11.38 -7.66
N ASP A 5 -5.25 -12.34 -7.01
CA ASP A 5 -5.49 -12.30 -5.56
C ASP A 5 -4.17 -12.31 -4.80
N THR A 6 -3.23 -13.15 -5.22
CA THR A 6 -1.90 -13.22 -4.60
C THR A 6 -1.13 -11.90 -4.77
N THR A 7 -1.19 -11.29 -5.95
CA THR A 7 -0.49 -10.02 -6.22
C THR A 7 -1.11 -8.86 -5.42
N GLY A 8 -2.44 -8.81 -5.31
CA GLY A 8 -3.15 -7.82 -4.49
C GLY A 8 -2.78 -7.92 -3.01
N VAL A 9 -2.73 -9.13 -2.47
CA VAL A 9 -2.34 -9.38 -1.07
C VAL A 9 -0.90 -8.94 -0.81
N ILE A 10 0.05 -9.24 -1.72
CA ILE A 10 1.45 -8.82 -1.57
C ILE A 10 1.58 -7.31 -1.55
N VAL A 11 0.87 -6.60 -2.44
CA VAL A 11 0.92 -5.13 -2.51
C VAL A 11 0.31 -4.49 -1.25
N VAL A 12 -0.79 -5.06 -0.73
CA VAL A 12 -1.38 -4.61 0.56
C VAL A 12 -0.39 -4.81 1.71
N PHE A 13 0.25 -5.98 1.79
CA PHE A 13 1.26 -6.25 2.81
C PHE A 13 2.45 -5.28 2.72
N ALA A 14 2.93 -4.99 1.50
CA ALA A 14 4.00 -4.04 1.29
C ALA A 14 3.62 -2.61 1.73
N GLY A 15 2.41 -2.16 1.41
CA GLY A 15 1.89 -0.85 1.83
C GLY A 15 1.73 -0.74 3.36
N LEU A 16 1.26 -1.80 4.01
CA LEU A 16 1.16 -1.87 5.47
C LEU A 16 2.54 -1.83 6.14
N LEU A 17 3.53 -2.56 5.63
CA LEU A 17 4.89 -2.51 6.15
C LEU A 17 5.52 -1.13 5.99
N ALA A 18 5.28 -0.46 4.86
CA ALA A 18 5.73 0.91 4.63
C ALA A 18 5.09 1.89 5.63
N LEU A 19 3.80 1.73 5.92
CA LEU A 19 3.09 2.51 6.96
C LEU A 19 3.65 2.25 8.36
N ILE A 20 3.87 0.99 8.74
CA ILE A 20 4.41 0.62 10.05
C ILE A 20 5.83 1.17 10.22
N MET A 21 6.71 0.99 9.22
CA MET A 21 8.06 1.57 9.25
C MET A 21 8.01 3.10 9.26
N GLY A 22 7.15 3.71 8.44
CA GLY A 22 7.00 5.16 8.39
C GLY A 22 6.53 5.75 9.72
N TYR A 23 5.62 5.07 10.41
CA TYR A 23 5.15 5.46 11.74
C TYR A 23 6.24 5.25 12.81
N THR A 24 6.96 4.13 12.75
CA THR A 24 8.06 3.81 13.67
C THR A 24 9.23 4.80 13.54
N PHE A 25 9.55 5.19 12.30
CA PHE A 25 10.60 6.18 11.99
C PHE A 25 10.04 7.58 11.77
N ARG A 26 8.86 7.91 12.31
CA ARG A 26 8.19 9.21 12.08
C ARG A 26 9.07 10.41 12.43
N GLN A 27 9.97 10.27 13.39
CA GLN A 27 10.91 11.33 13.80
C GLN A 27 12.15 11.46 12.90
N ARG A 28 12.44 10.48 12.03
CA ARG A 28 13.49 10.61 11.01
C ARG A 28 12.90 11.29 9.77
N ARG A 29 13.72 12.03 9.03
CA ARG A 29 13.32 12.70 7.76
C ARG A 29 12.64 11.76 6.75
N VAL A 30 12.95 10.46 6.81
CA VAL A 30 12.36 9.42 5.96
C VAL A 30 10.98 8.93 6.41
N GLY A 31 10.59 9.14 7.68
CA GLY A 31 9.30 8.71 8.21
C GLY A 31 8.09 9.26 7.45
N PRO A 32 7.99 10.59 7.23
CA PRO A 32 6.90 11.19 6.46
C PRO A 32 6.82 10.64 5.03
N VAL A 33 7.98 10.39 4.40
CA VAL A 33 8.06 9.87 3.02
C VAL A 33 7.56 8.43 2.96
N LEU A 34 7.94 7.59 3.93
CA LEU A 34 7.47 6.20 4.06
C LEU A 34 5.95 6.14 4.33
N ILE A 35 5.42 7.04 5.16
CA ILE A 35 3.98 7.15 5.40
C ILE A 35 3.26 7.54 4.11
N ALA A 36 3.73 8.56 3.40
CA ALA A 36 3.15 8.98 2.13
C ALA A 36 3.18 7.86 1.08
N ALA A 37 4.28 7.13 0.98
CA ALA A 37 4.41 5.98 0.09
C ALA A 37 3.43 4.85 0.43
N GLY A 38 3.26 4.55 1.72
CA GLY A 38 2.31 3.54 2.20
C GLY A 38 0.84 3.93 1.96
N VAL A 39 0.50 5.21 2.13
CA VAL A 39 -0.84 5.73 1.81
C VAL A 39 -1.10 5.66 0.30
N ALA A 40 -0.13 6.08 -0.53
CA ALA A 40 -0.27 6.05 -1.99
C ALA A 40 -0.43 4.62 -2.55
N THR A 41 0.26 3.65 -1.95
CA THR A 41 0.11 2.23 -2.31
C THR A 41 -1.29 1.71 -1.95
N MET A 42 -1.82 2.05 -0.77
CA MET A 42 -3.19 1.67 -0.39
C MET A 42 -4.25 2.28 -1.32
N ILE A 43 -4.11 3.55 -1.68
CA ILE A 43 -5.02 4.21 -2.62
C ILE A 43 -4.98 3.51 -3.98
N SER A 44 -3.79 3.19 -4.49
CA SER A 44 -3.63 2.49 -5.77
C SER A 44 -4.32 1.13 -5.78
N VAL A 45 -4.22 0.36 -4.70
CA VAL A 45 -4.91 -0.93 -4.57
C VAL A 45 -6.43 -0.75 -4.60
N VAL A 46 -6.96 0.22 -3.86
CA VAL A 46 -8.40 0.51 -3.83
C VAL A 46 -8.90 0.91 -5.22
N VAL A 47 -8.18 1.79 -5.92
CA VAL A 47 -8.54 2.24 -7.28
C VAL A 47 -8.56 1.06 -8.25
N ILE A 48 -7.54 0.20 -8.23
CA ILE A 48 -7.48 -1.00 -9.09
C ILE A 48 -8.65 -1.94 -8.78
N TYR A 49 -8.98 -2.14 -7.51
CA TYR A 49 -10.09 -2.97 -7.09
C TYR A 49 -11.45 -2.42 -7.58
N VAL A 50 -11.68 -1.12 -7.43
CA VAL A 50 -12.89 -0.45 -7.91
C VAL A 50 -13.01 -0.52 -9.43
N LEU A 51 -11.93 -0.22 -10.17
CA LEU A 51 -11.91 -0.31 -11.63
C LEU A 51 -12.22 -1.72 -12.13
N ARG A 52 -11.73 -2.75 -11.44
CA ARG A 52 -12.05 -4.14 -11.76
C ARG A 52 -13.47 -4.54 -11.39
N THR A 53 -14.03 -3.97 -10.34
CA THR A 53 -15.41 -4.26 -9.92
C THR A 53 -16.43 -3.65 -10.88
N LEU A 54 -16.08 -2.52 -11.51
CA LEU A 54 -16.93 -1.81 -12.47
C LEU A 54 -16.78 -2.30 -13.92
N SER A 55 -15.72 -3.06 -14.20
CA SER A 55 -15.42 -3.68 -15.51
C SER A 55 -16.03 -5.07 -15.62
#